data_AF-A0A7S4JN59-F1
#
_entry.id   AF-A0A7S4JN59-F1
#
_cell.length_a   1.000
_cell.length_b   1.000
_cell.length_c   1.000
_cell.angle_alpha   90.00
_cell.angle_beta   90.00
_cell.angle_gamma   90.00
#
_symmetry.space_group_name_H-M   'P 1'
#
loop_
_entity.id
_entity.type
_entity.pdbx_description
1 polymer ?
#
loop_
_entity_poly.entity_id
_entity_poly.type
_entity_poly.pdbx_seq_one_letter_code
_entity_poly.pdbx_strand_id
1 'polypeptide(L)'
;YKEPTLACVARLVSHLSSFICCLFLALFRAFVSRRRRASGRSSKKERRLDVPTMSPRASDAVDEQEQIAPGRHPRGGGGERNDSSSTGEPAMTTATKTLSAESSTIREAEGRRVPLPLRPWIASYRCVPRIDIPLTNLSVSFTFLSAALLIAIRLFVEWTLPRYFGWPSDGHKITEEAAACMVSGVQATFLLGGLGACLFSQPYRPSARMEDHPSWWRDGANALIEFCTGYMIYDAVLLVGKAWMKGESIPAGDIMYIGHHFATSYMMMGVRIMGAGHLSAMYLMFTGEMTSPLMNSHFVLRLAVRLKCCSGPLVHECLAYVEYAYAILYCVCRIVLGPVGAAHLTYDLLFTKKGRRNVNVIVALTWMPMVWGVLVGSRPWIEEAVEMLGDGLAVVKYGPEYDLGEAYRHDEL
;
A
#
# COMPACT_ATOMS: atom_id res chain seq x y z
N TYR A 1 -18.74 -33.10 23.85
CA TYR A 1 -17.49 -33.28 23.06
C TYR A 1 -17.18 -31.93 22.38
N LYS A 2 -15.99 -31.36 22.61
CA LYS A 2 -15.36 -30.18 21.94
C LYS A 2 -15.60 -28.73 22.47
N GLU A 3 -15.48 -28.48 23.77
CA GLU A 3 -15.03 -27.14 24.26
C GLU A 3 -13.57 -26.77 23.89
N PRO A 4 -12.57 -27.69 23.88
CA PRO A 4 -11.18 -27.28 23.63
C PRO A 4 -10.92 -26.73 22.24
N THR A 5 -11.80 -27.01 21.26
CA THR A 5 -11.58 -26.62 19.86
C THR A 5 -12.00 -25.17 19.59
N LEU A 6 -13.05 -24.67 20.26
CA LEU A 6 -13.46 -23.27 20.15
C LEU A 6 -12.51 -22.32 20.87
N ALA A 7 -12.06 -22.73 22.06
CA ALA A 7 -10.99 -22.03 22.75
C ALA A 7 -9.73 -21.94 21.88
N CYS A 8 -9.47 -22.92 21.02
CA CYS A 8 -8.33 -22.91 20.10
C CYS A 8 -8.51 -21.88 18.96
N VAL A 9 -9.69 -21.78 18.33
CA VAL A 9 -9.95 -20.75 17.30
C VAL A 9 -9.90 -19.36 17.90
N ALA A 10 -10.59 -19.15 19.02
CA ALA A 10 -10.59 -17.86 19.69
C ALA A 10 -9.18 -17.45 20.15
N ARG A 11 -8.37 -18.41 20.66
CA ARG A 11 -6.94 -18.16 20.94
C ARG A 11 -6.15 -17.89 19.68
N LEU A 12 -6.37 -18.61 18.59
CA LEU A 12 -5.66 -18.38 17.32
C LEU A 12 -5.95 -16.98 16.78
N VAL A 13 -7.24 -16.61 16.71
CA VAL A 13 -7.69 -15.27 16.30
C VAL A 13 -7.14 -14.21 17.25
N SER A 14 -7.26 -14.40 18.57
CA SER A 14 -6.71 -13.49 19.58
C SER A 14 -5.18 -13.35 19.49
N HIS A 15 -4.45 -14.45 19.26
CA HIS A 15 -3.00 -14.42 19.07
C HIS A 15 -2.61 -13.74 17.76
N LEU A 16 -3.34 -13.96 16.67
CA LEU A 16 -3.15 -13.25 15.41
C LEU A 16 -3.40 -11.75 15.59
N SER A 17 -4.54 -11.36 16.17
CA SER A 17 -4.89 -9.96 16.45
C SER A 17 -3.86 -9.30 17.36
N SER A 18 -3.44 -9.97 18.44
CA SER A 18 -2.40 -9.49 19.36
C SER A 18 -1.04 -9.35 18.69
N PHE A 19 -0.66 -10.33 17.86
CA PHE A 19 0.58 -10.28 17.07
C PHE A 19 0.55 -9.11 16.09
N ILE A 20 -0.56 -8.89 15.39
CA ILE A 20 -0.74 -7.78 14.44
C ILE A 20 -0.67 -6.45 15.20
N CYS A 21 -1.34 -6.32 16.34
CA CYS A 21 -1.28 -5.12 17.16
C CYS A 21 0.15 -4.83 17.65
N CYS A 22 0.87 -5.86 18.12
CA CYS A 22 2.25 -5.74 18.55
C CYS A 22 3.18 -5.37 17.38
N LEU A 23 2.99 -5.98 16.21
CA LEU A 23 3.72 -5.67 14.99
C LEU A 23 3.48 -4.21 14.58
N PHE A 24 2.22 -3.75 14.61
CA PHE A 24 1.86 -2.37 14.32
C PHE A 24 2.53 -1.39 15.29
N LEU A 25 2.44 -1.64 16.60
CA LEU A 25 3.08 -0.81 17.63
C LEU A 25 4.61 -0.79 17.47
N ALA A 26 5.22 -1.93 17.13
CA ALA A 26 6.65 -2.02 16.86
C ALA A 26 7.05 -1.21 15.61
N LEU A 27 6.30 -1.33 14.51
CA LEU A 27 6.52 -0.57 13.28
C LEU A 27 6.32 0.94 13.51
N PHE A 28 5.30 1.33 14.26
CA PHE A 28 5.03 2.71 14.62
C PHE A 28 6.16 3.30 15.48
N ARG A 29 6.61 2.57 16.52
CA ARG A 29 7.76 2.99 17.35
C ARG A 29 9.04 3.11 16.51
N ALA A 30 9.29 2.16 15.60
CA ALA A 30 10.44 2.21 14.69
C ALA A 30 10.39 3.44 13.77
N PHE A 31 9.20 3.76 13.23
CA PHE A 31 8.97 4.94 12.42
C PHE A 31 9.24 6.24 13.18
N VAL A 32 8.66 6.41 14.38
CA VAL A 32 8.87 7.59 15.24
C VAL A 32 10.35 7.74 15.62
N SER A 33 11.02 6.64 15.96
CA SER A 33 12.45 6.64 16.31
C SER A 33 13.33 7.08 15.13
N ARG A 34 13.07 6.59 13.91
CA ARG A 34 13.79 7.03 12.71
C ARG A 34 13.58 8.51 12.40
N ARG A 35 12.35 9.02 12.52
CA ARG A 35 12.06 10.43 12.29
C ARG A 35 12.80 11.34 13.28
N ARG A 36 12.87 10.96 14.56
CA ARG A 36 13.66 11.68 15.57
C ARG A 36 15.15 11.72 15.22
N ARG A 37 15.74 10.58 14.79
CA ARG A 37 17.16 10.54 14.38
C ARG A 37 17.46 11.39 13.14
N ALA A 38 16.53 11.45 12.18
CA ALA A 38 16.66 12.30 11.00
C ALA A 38 16.64 13.79 11.38
N SER A 39 15.72 14.21 12.26
CA SER A 39 15.63 15.60 12.72
C SER A 39 16.86 16.05 13.52
N GLY A 40 17.43 15.19 14.36
CA GLY A 40 18.61 15.52 15.17
C GLY A 40 19.92 15.66 14.37
N ARG A 41 20.02 15.04 13.18
CA ARG A 41 21.19 15.19 12.29
C ARG A 41 21.14 16.46 11.46
N SER A 42 19.96 16.97 11.13
CA SER A 42 19.82 18.23 10.37
C SER A 42 20.32 19.43 11.19
N SER A 43 19.98 19.49 12.47
CA SER A 43 20.37 20.61 13.36
C SER A 43 21.89 20.68 13.63
N LYS A 44 22.61 19.55 13.60
CA LYS A 44 24.07 19.55 13.81
C LYS A 44 24.90 19.97 12.60
N LYS A 45 24.34 19.91 11.39
CA LYS A 45 25.08 20.27 10.16
C LYS A 45 25.05 21.77 9.85
N GLU A 46 24.16 22.52 10.49
CA GLU A 46 23.98 23.96 10.28
C GLU A 46 24.76 24.84 11.28
N ARG A 47 25.53 24.21 12.20
CA ARG A 47 26.29 24.92 13.24
C ARG A 47 27.83 24.80 13.09
N ARG A 48 28.31 24.55 11.86
CA ARG A 48 29.74 24.56 11.46
C ARG A 48 29.94 25.16 10.06
N LEU A 49 29.43 26.36 9.85
CA LEU A 49 29.95 27.26 8.83
C LEU A 49 30.62 28.40 9.60
N ASP A 50 31.92 28.23 9.83
CA ASP A 50 32.78 29.27 10.38
C ASP A 50 32.78 30.45 9.39
N VAL A 51 32.26 31.58 9.86
CA VAL A 51 32.26 32.86 9.14
C VAL A 51 33.70 33.38 9.13
N PRO A 52 34.30 33.71 7.97
CA PRO A 52 35.55 34.45 7.94
C PRO A 52 35.26 35.89 8.37
N THR A 53 35.87 36.32 9.47
CA THR A 53 35.96 37.72 9.89
C THR A 53 36.63 38.56 8.79
N MET A 54 35.86 39.43 8.13
CA MET A 54 36.40 40.52 7.32
C MET A 54 36.55 41.79 8.17
N SER A 55 37.73 42.41 8.04
CA SER A 55 38.12 43.70 8.63
C SER A 55 37.40 44.86 7.92
N PRO A 56 36.97 45.92 8.64
CA PRO A 56 36.33 47.08 8.02
C PRO A 56 37.39 48.04 7.44
N ARG A 57 37.26 48.37 6.15
CA ARG A 57 37.94 49.53 5.55
C ARG A 57 36.98 50.70 5.47
N ALA A 58 37.54 51.85 5.81
CA ALA A 58 36.88 53.12 5.99
C ALA A 58 36.20 53.65 4.71
N SER A 59 35.11 54.35 5.00
CA SER A 59 34.42 55.37 4.23
C SER A 59 35.34 56.32 3.47
N ASP A 60 34.96 56.63 2.24
CA ASP A 60 34.99 58.00 1.74
C ASP A 60 33.68 58.29 1.01
N ALA A 61 33.10 59.43 1.38
CA ALA A 61 31.89 60.02 0.85
C ALA A 61 32.24 60.90 -0.36
N VAL A 62 31.39 60.92 -1.38
CA VAL A 62 31.11 62.13 -2.17
C VAL A 62 29.63 62.13 -2.60
N ASP A 63 29.08 63.32 -2.44
CA ASP A 63 27.73 63.85 -2.60
C ASP A 63 27.07 63.74 -3.99
N GLU A 64 25.73 63.90 -3.91
CA GLU A 64 24.83 64.65 -4.83
C GLU A 64 24.77 64.21 -6.31
N GLN A 65 23.65 64.22 -7.03
CA GLN A 65 22.40 64.99 -6.96
C GLN A 65 21.39 64.32 -7.92
N GLU A 66 20.10 64.57 -7.67
CA GLU A 66 19.01 64.87 -8.63
C GLU A 66 19.19 64.51 -10.13
N GLN A 67 18.20 64.03 -10.92
CA GLN A 67 16.76 64.21 -10.94
C GLN A 67 16.21 63.49 -12.21
N ILE A 68 14.89 63.24 -12.25
CA ILE A 68 14.02 63.28 -13.44
C ILE A 68 14.07 62.10 -14.47
N ALA A 69 12.94 61.37 -14.52
CA ALA A 69 12.47 60.56 -15.66
C ALA A 69 11.75 61.48 -16.71
N PRO A 70 11.06 61.01 -17.78
CA PRO A 70 11.12 59.80 -18.59
C PRO A 70 11.17 60.09 -20.13
N GLY A 71 11.36 59.05 -20.94
CA GLY A 71 10.52 58.87 -22.14
C GLY A 71 11.14 58.89 -23.54
N ARG A 72 10.55 58.00 -24.37
CA ARG A 72 10.43 57.97 -25.85
C ARG A 72 11.52 57.31 -26.72
N HIS A 73 11.06 56.21 -27.34
CA HIS A 73 11.35 55.71 -28.71
C HIS A 73 11.45 56.84 -29.78
N PRO A 74 12.17 56.68 -30.92
CA PRO A 74 11.89 55.62 -31.92
C PRO A 74 13.07 55.08 -32.79
N ARG A 75 12.75 54.00 -33.51
CA ARG A 75 13.24 53.47 -34.81
C ARG A 75 14.50 54.08 -35.47
N GLY A 76 15.36 53.18 -35.98
CA GLY A 76 15.92 53.29 -37.34
C GLY A 76 17.38 52.84 -37.53
N GLY A 77 17.63 52.07 -38.59
CA GLY A 77 18.97 51.78 -39.18
C GLY A 77 19.70 50.61 -38.51
N GLY A 78 20.23 49.59 -39.19
CA GLY A 78 20.87 49.57 -40.50
C GLY A 78 22.39 49.60 -40.31
N GLY A 79 23.09 48.49 -40.63
CA GLY A 79 24.56 48.36 -40.54
C GLY A 79 24.94 47.07 -39.79
N GLU A 80 25.25 45.99 -40.51
CA GLU A 80 26.61 45.58 -40.93
C GLU A 80 27.47 44.99 -39.81
N ARG A 81 27.85 43.71 -40.04
CA ARG A 81 29.04 42.97 -39.63
C ARG A 81 29.72 43.33 -38.29
N ASN A 82 29.86 42.32 -37.43
CA ASN A 82 31.19 41.89 -37.01
C ASN A 82 31.18 40.46 -36.44
N ASP A 83 32.06 39.65 -37.01
CA ASP A 83 32.57 38.43 -36.43
C ASP A 83 33.21 38.73 -35.08
N SER A 84 32.83 38.01 -34.04
CA SER A 84 33.73 37.73 -32.93
C SER A 84 33.38 36.38 -32.32
N SER A 85 34.31 35.46 -32.54
CA SER A 85 34.48 34.22 -31.81
C SER A 85 34.42 34.48 -30.31
N SER A 86 33.39 33.96 -29.64
CA SER A 86 33.46 33.63 -28.23
C SER A 86 33.28 32.13 -28.09
N THR A 87 34.41 31.45 -27.90
CA THR A 87 34.46 30.09 -27.39
C THR A 87 33.96 30.11 -25.95
N GLY A 88 32.65 29.99 -25.78
CA GLY A 88 32.04 29.71 -24.49
C GLY A 88 32.42 28.30 -24.05
N GLU A 89 33.18 28.19 -22.97
CA GLU A 89 33.44 26.93 -22.28
C GLU A 89 32.11 26.20 -21.98
N PRO A 90 32.01 24.89 -22.26
CA PRO A 90 30.79 24.17 -21.97
C PRO A 90 30.63 23.99 -20.46
N ALA A 91 29.43 24.25 -19.95
CA ALA A 91 28.94 23.97 -18.60
C ALA A 91 28.88 22.45 -18.29
N MET A 92 30.02 21.76 -18.43
CA MET A 92 30.17 20.31 -18.32
C MET A 92 30.57 19.86 -16.90
N THR A 93 30.90 20.78 -16.00
CA THR A 93 31.38 20.45 -14.64
C THR A 93 30.26 20.24 -13.62
N THR A 94 29.04 20.72 -13.87
CA THR A 94 27.91 20.56 -12.93
C THR A 94 27.18 19.24 -13.11
N ALA A 95 27.03 18.74 -14.35
CA ALA A 95 26.33 17.48 -14.63
C ALA A 95 27.08 16.24 -14.08
N THR A 96 28.42 16.27 -14.13
CA THR A 96 29.27 15.15 -13.68
C THR A 96 29.25 14.98 -12.16
N LYS A 97 29.12 16.09 -11.41
CA LYS A 97 29.02 16.04 -9.94
C LYS A 97 27.71 15.42 -9.46
N THR A 98 26.59 15.68 -10.14
CA THR A 98 25.28 15.13 -9.76
C THR A 98 25.19 13.62 -10.02
N LEU A 99 25.73 13.15 -11.15
CA LEU A 99 25.78 11.72 -11.48
C LEU A 99 26.71 10.94 -10.53
N SER A 100 27.82 11.55 -10.11
CA SER A 100 28.73 10.95 -9.12
C SER A 100 28.06 10.82 -7.74
N ALA A 101 27.30 11.82 -7.32
CA ALA A 101 26.56 11.78 -6.06
C ALA A 101 25.48 10.69 -6.04
N GLU A 102 24.65 10.57 -7.10
CA GLU A 102 23.61 9.53 -7.16
C GLU A 102 24.19 8.11 -7.18
N SER A 103 25.29 7.89 -7.92
CA SER A 103 25.96 6.58 -7.99
C SER A 103 26.55 6.15 -6.64
N SER A 104 27.12 7.07 -5.88
CA SER A 104 27.67 6.77 -4.54
C SER A 104 26.58 6.34 -3.54
N THR A 105 25.39 6.95 -3.58
CA THR A 105 24.25 6.56 -2.72
C THR A 105 23.73 5.16 -3.00
N ILE A 106 23.72 4.71 -4.27
CA ILE A 106 23.27 3.36 -4.63
C ILE A 106 24.26 2.32 -4.12
N ARG A 107 25.57 2.55 -4.31
CA ARG A 107 26.63 1.66 -3.80
C ARG A 107 26.62 1.54 -2.27
N GLU A 108 26.39 2.64 -1.54
CA GLU A 108 26.21 2.58 -0.09
C GLU A 108 24.96 1.80 0.33
N ALA A 109 23.89 1.84 -0.47
CA ALA A 109 22.66 1.11 -0.20
C ALA A 109 22.78 -0.40 -0.49
N GLU A 110 23.63 -0.80 -1.44
CA GLU A 110 23.97 -2.21 -1.72
C GLU A 110 24.75 -2.85 -0.56
N GLY A 111 25.56 -2.07 0.15
CA GLY A 111 26.24 -2.53 1.37
C GLY A 111 25.32 -2.71 2.58
N ARG A 112 24.05 -2.26 2.52
CA ARG A 112 23.11 -2.42 3.64
C ARG A 112 22.55 -3.84 3.68
N ARG A 113 22.49 -4.40 4.89
CA ARG A 113 21.87 -5.70 5.13
C ARG A 113 20.39 -5.67 4.72
N VAL A 114 19.98 -6.69 3.96
CA VAL A 114 18.59 -6.94 3.59
C VAL A 114 17.72 -7.02 4.85
N PRO A 115 16.63 -6.21 4.97
CA PRO A 115 15.71 -6.27 6.09
C PRO A 115 15.16 -7.69 6.29
N LEU A 116 15.11 -8.15 7.55
CA LEU A 116 14.66 -9.51 7.88
C LEU A 116 13.28 -9.87 7.27
N PRO A 117 12.25 -9.00 7.32
CA PRO A 117 10.94 -9.33 6.75
C PRO A 117 10.95 -9.54 5.23
N LEU A 118 11.95 -9.02 4.49
CA LEU A 118 12.04 -9.14 3.04
C LEU A 118 12.82 -10.37 2.56
N ARG A 119 13.62 -10.98 3.43
CA ARG A 119 14.44 -12.14 3.05
C ARG A 119 13.63 -13.30 2.48
N PRO A 120 12.52 -13.75 3.10
CA PRO A 120 11.74 -14.85 2.51
C PRO A 120 11.17 -14.46 1.15
N TRP A 121 10.65 -13.24 0.99
CA TRP A 121 10.14 -12.75 -0.28
C TRP A 121 11.18 -12.77 -1.39
N ILE A 122 12.37 -12.22 -1.13
CA ILE A 122 13.46 -12.18 -2.12
C ILE A 122 13.95 -13.58 -2.46
N ALA A 123 14.08 -14.45 -1.45
CA ALA A 123 14.51 -15.83 -1.66
C ALA A 123 13.51 -16.60 -2.53
N SER A 124 12.22 -16.59 -2.17
CA SER A 124 11.17 -17.25 -2.94
C SER A 124 11.08 -16.68 -4.35
N TYR A 125 11.13 -15.35 -4.50
CA TYR A 125 11.05 -14.69 -5.81
C TYR A 125 12.16 -15.12 -6.76
N ARG A 126 13.41 -15.19 -6.27
CA ARG A 126 14.57 -15.60 -7.07
C ARG A 126 14.58 -17.10 -7.40
N CYS A 127 13.92 -17.93 -6.59
CA CYS A 127 13.83 -19.37 -6.82
C CYS A 127 12.77 -19.77 -7.84
N VAL A 128 11.81 -18.90 -8.16
CA VAL A 128 10.74 -19.21 -9.10
C VAL A 128 11.21 -18.99 -10.54
N PRO A 129 11.14 -20.01 -11.43
CA PRO A 129 11.46 -19.85 -12.84
C PRO A 129 10.60 -18.77 -13.49
N ARG A 130 11.23 -17.88 -14.28
CA ARG A 130 10.54 -16.75 -14.90
C ARG A 130 9.84 -17.18 -16.18
N ILE A 131 8.55 -16.86 -16.26
CA ILE A 131 7.71 -16.95 -17.45
C ILE A 131 7.35 -15.50 -17.75
N ASP A 132 7.98 -14.95 -18.78
CA ASP A 132 7.80 -13.55 -19.17
C ASP A 132 6.78 -13.46 -20.30
N ILE A 133 5.88 -12.48 -20.23
CA ILE A 133 4.91 -12.24 -21.30
C ILE A 133 5.66 -11.67 -22.51
N PRO A 134 5.47 -12.25 -23.72
CA PRO A 134 6.13 -11.77 -24.93
C PRO A 134 5.94 -10.26 -25.12
N LEU A 135 6.99 -9.58 -25.60
CA LEU A 135 7.03 -8.13 -25.83
C LEU A 135 6.97 -7.25 -24.57
N THR A 136 7.06 -7.84 -23.38
CA THR A 136 7.12 -7.12 -22.11
C THR A 136 8.24 -7.66 -21.21
N ASN A 137 8.61 -6.90 -20.19
CA ASN A 137 9.50 -7.38 -19.12
C ASN A 137 8.70 -7.97 -17.93
N LEU A 138 7.42 -8.28 -18.14
CA LEU A 138 6.50 -8.69 -17.09
C LEU A 138 6.59 -10.19 -16.88
N SER A 139 7.16 -10.59 -15.74
CA SER A 139 7.08 -11.98 -15.28
C SER A 139 5.75 -12.26 -14.60
N VAL A 140 5.16 -13.42 -14.86
CA VAL A 140 3.87 -13.84 -14.27
C VAL A 140 3.98 -15.05 -13.36
N SER A 141 5.13 -15.73 -13.33
CA SER A 141 5.30 -16.97 -12.57
C SER A 141 5.01 -16.83 -11.08
N PHE A 142 5.57 -15.80 -10.43
CA PHE A 142 5.38 -15.62 -9.00
C PHE A 142 3.93 -15.24 -8.69
N THR A 143 3.30 -14.48 -9.58
CA THR A 143 1.88 -14.14 -9.52
C THR A 143 1.00 -15.40 -9.55
N PHE A 144 1.20 -16.29 -10.53
CA PHE A 144 0.42 -17.54 -10.63
C PHE A 144 0.72 -18.53 -9.49
N LEU A 145 1.99 -18.63 -9.08
CA LEU A 145 2.36 -19.45 -7.92
C LEU A 145 1.66 -18.95 -6.64
N SER A 146 1.59 -17.63 -6.47
CA SER A 146 0.89 -17.01 -5.34
C SER A 146 -0.61 -17.30 -5.38
N ALA A 147 -1.25 -17.19 -6.55
CA ALA A 147 -2.65 -17.55 -6.73
C ALA A 147 -2.90 -19.03 -6.39
N ALA A 148 -2.07 -19.95 -6.90
CA ALA A 148 -2.17 -21.38 -6.61
C ALA A 148 -1.97 -21.70 -5.12
N LEU A 149 -1.02 -21.04 -4.45
CA LEU A 149 -0.82 -21.17 -3.01
C LEU A 149 -2.07 -20.73 -2.23
N LEU A 150 -2.68 -19.61 -2.60
CA LEU A 150 -3.88 -19.10 -1.92
C LEU A 150 -5.10 -20.01 -2.15
N ILE A 151 -5.23 -20.61 -3.34
CA ILE A 151 -6.22 -21.68 -3.60
C ILE A 151 -5.95 -22.88 -2.69
N ALA A 152 -4.70 -23.33 -2.55
CA ALA A 152 -4.37 -24.46 -1.69
C ALA A 152 -4.69 -24.16 -0.21
N ILE A 153 -4.40 -22.94 0.26
CA ILE A 153 -4.78 -22.50 1.62
C ILE A 153 -6.31 -22.48 1.75
N ARG A 154 -7.03 -21.98 0.74
CA ARG A 154 -8.50 -21.96 0.72
C ARG A 154 -9.09 -23.34 0.93
N LEU A 155 -8.68 -24.30 0.10
CA LEU A 155 -9.13 -25.69 0.16
C LEU A 155 -8.78 -26.34 1.51
N PHE A 156 -7.58 -26.04 2.03
CA PHE A 156 -7.17 -26.52 3.35
C PHE A 156 -8.06 -25.97 4.47
N VAL A 157 -8.41 -24.67 4.44
CA VAL A 157 -9.28 -24.06 5.46
C VAL A 157 -10.70 -24.60 5.33
N GLU A 158 -11.25 -24.71 4.12
CA GLU A 158 -12.57 -25.32 3.87
C GLU A 158 -12.65 -26.75 4.38
N TRP A 159 -11.58 -27.55 4.22
CA TRP A 159 -11.52 -28.88 4.78
C TRP A 159 -11.40 -28.89 6.31
N THR A 160 -10.65 -27.94 6.87
CA THR A 160 -10.36 -27.89 8.32
C THR A 160 -11.57 -27.43 9.14
N LEU A 161 -12.31 -26.43 8.65
CA LEU A 161 -13.44 -25.80 9.36
C LEU A 161 -14.50 -26.84 9.80
N PRO A 162 -15.07 -27.67 8.92
CA PRO A 162 -16.05 -28.68 9.32
C PRO A 162 -15.42 -29.77 10.19
N ARG A 163 -14.25 -30.28 9.78
CA ARG A 163 -13.63 -31.46 10.39
C ARG A 163 -13.24 -31.25 11.84
N TYR A 164 -12.68 -30.08 12.14
CA TYR A 164 -12.14 -29.79 13.47
C TYR A 164 -13.04 -28.86 14.25
N PHE A 165 -13.56 -27.82 13.61
CA PHE A 165 -14.28 -26.72 14.28
C PHE A 165 -15.80 -26.86 14.24
N GLY A 166 -16.33 -27.90 13.59
CA GLY A 166 -17.77 -28.19 13.59
C GLY A 166 -18.58 -27.22 12.74
N TRP A 167 -17.94 -26.50 11.82
CA TRP A 167 -18.63 -25.70 10.82
C TRP A 167 -19.47 -26.60 9.88
N PRO A 168 -20.50 -26.07 9.22
CA PRO A 168 -21.27 -26.81 8.23
C PRO A 168 -20.37 -27.39 7.12
N SER A 169 -20.66 -28.61 6.66
CA SER A 169 -19.84 -29.36 5.70
C SER A 169 -19.77 -28.74 4.30
N ASP A 170 -18.90 -29.33 3.47
CA ASP A 170 -18.52 -28.90 2.13
C ASP A 170 -19.69 -28.34 1.28
N GLY A 171 -19.47 -27.16 0.70
CA GLY A 171 -20.44 -26.46 -0.14
C GLY A 171 -21.41 -25.53 0.60
N HIS A 172 -21.38 -25.51 1.94
CA HIS A 172 -22.21 -24.57 2.69
C HIS A 172 -21.65 -23.14 2.62
N LYS A 173 -22.51 -22.18 2.22
CA LYS A 173 -22.14 -20.78 1.95
C LYS A 173 -21.36 -20.12 3.09
N ILE A 174 -21.76 -20.33 4.35
CA ILE A 174 -21.06 -19.76 5.52
C ILE A 174 -19.61 -20.27 5.65
N THR A 175 -19.38 -21.57 5.43
CA THR A 175 -18.04 -22.16 5.52
C THR A 175 -17.16 -21.64 4.39
N GLU A 176 -17.72 -21.52 3.19
CA GLU A 176 -17.04 -20.92 2.06
C GLU A 176 -16.71 -19.44 2.34
N GLU A 177 -17.64 -18.62 2.83
CA GLU A 177 -17.36 -17.21 3.11
C GLU A 177 -16.27 -17.03 4.18
N ALA A 178 -16.34 -17.81 5.26
CA ALA A 178 -15.33 -17.74 6.31
C ALA A 178 -13.95 -18.19 5.82
N ALA A 179 -13.88 -19.27 5.05
CA ALA A 179 -12.61 -19.71 4.52
C ALA A 179 -12.03 -18.73 3.49
N ALA A 180 -12.86 -17.98 2.73
CA ALA A 180 -12.39 -16.87 1.89
C ALA A 180 -11.79 -15.74 2.74
N CYS A 181 -12.50 -15.33 3.80
CA CYS A 181 -12.03 -14.30 4.72
C CYS A 181 -10.71 -14.72 5.40
N MET A 182 -10.59 -15.98 5.82
CA MET A 182 -9.37 -16.50 6.43
C MET A 182 -8.18 -16.46 5.45
N VAL A 183 -8.37 -16.80 4.16
CA VAL A 183 -7.31 -16.68 3.15
C VAL A 183 -6.89 -15.23 2.94
N SER A 184 -7.85 -14.31 2.82
CA SER A 184 -7.57 -12.87 2.71
C SER A 184 -6.82 -12.35 3.94
N GLY A 185 -7.22 -12.76 5.15
CA GLY A 185 -6.52 -12.43 6.39
C GLY A 185 -5.08 -12.95 6.44
N VAL A 186 -4.85 -14.19 5.98
CA VAL A 186 -3.51 -14.80 5.88
C VAL A 186 -2.64 -14.05 4.87
N GLN A 187 -3.18 -13.76 3.69
CA GLN A 187 -2.51 -13.00 2.63
C GLN A 187 -2.05 -11.63 3.16
N ALA A 188 -2.94 -10.87 3.77
CA ALA A 188 -2.64 -9.53 4.25
C ALA A 188 -1.60 -9.57 5.39
N THR A 189 -1.72 -10.54 6.29
CA THR A 189 -0.77 -10.73 7.41
C THR A 189 0.64 -10.97 6.91
N PHE A 190 0.82 -11.84 5.90
CA PHE A 190 2.14 -12.07 5.30
C PHE A 190 2.66 -10.84 4.54
N LEU A 191 1.78 -10.18 3.80
CA LEU A 191 2.14 -9.06 2.93
C LEU A 191 2.59 -7.81 3.72
N LEU A 192 1.93 -7.49 4.84
CA LEU A 192 2.16 -6.26 5.62
C LEU A 192 3.59 -6.10 6.13
N GLY A 193 4.20 -7.19 6.63
CA GLY A 193 5.57 -7.14 7.13
C GLY A 193 6.58 -6.79 6.03
N GLY A 194 6.39 -7.36 4.84
CA GLY A 194 7.21 -7.07 3.66
C GLY A 194 6.98 -5.65 3.14
N LEU A 195 5.72 -5.23 2.99
CA LEU A 195 5.36 -3.88 2.54
C LEU A 195 5.94 -2.80 3.45
N GLY A 196 5.77 -2.96 4.77
CA GLY A 196 6.35 -2.05 5.76
C GLY A 196 7.87 -1.97 5.64
N ALA A 197 8.55 -3.12 5.51
CA ALA A 197 10.00 -3.15 5.33
C ALA A 197 10.46 -2.44 4.04
N CYS A 198 9.77 -2.65 2.91
CA CYS A 198 10.04 -1.95 1.66
C CYS A 198 9.84 -0.43 1.81
N LEU A 199 8.68 0.01 2.29
CA LEU A 199 8.32 1.42 2.43
C LEU A 199 9.26 2.16 3.40
N PHE A 200 9.58 1.57 4.56
CA PHE A 200 10.44 2.24 5.53
C PHE A 200 11.91 2.22 5.12
N SER A 201 12.33 1.37 4.19
CA SER A 201 13.74 1.29 3.77
C SER A 201 14.15 2.34 2.75
N GLN A 202 13.20 2.98 2.07
CA GLN A 202 13.44 3.97 1.02
C GLN A 202 12.75 5.30 1.36
N PRO A 203 13.31 6.45 0.92
CA PRO A 203 12.58 7.71 0.97
C PRO A 203 11.32 7.61 0.09
N TYR A 204 10.16 7.95 0.65
CA TYR A 204 8.91 7.90 -0.10
C TYR A 204 8.90 8.97 -1.21
N ARG A 205 8.79 8.52 -2.46
CA ARG A 205 8.61 9.33 -3.67
C ARG A 205 7.66 8.58 -4.60
N PRO A 206 6.43 9.07 -4.85
CA PRO A 206 5.42 8.31 -5.59
C PRO A 206 5.93 7.83 -6.95
N SER A 207 6.53 8.72 -7.75
CA SER A 207 7.02 8.43 -9.10
C SER A 207 8.44 7.83 -9.17
N ALA A 208 9.02 7.35 -8.07
CA ALA A 208 10.40 6.84 -8.08
C ALA A 208 10.59 5.72 -9.10
N ARG A 209 11.74 5.71 -9.78
CA ARG A 209 12.09 4.63 -10.71
C ARG A 209 12.64 3.45 -9.94
N MET A 210 12.36 2.26 -10.41
CA MET A 210 12.83 1.01 -9.83
C MET A 210 14.37 0.96 -9.79
N GLU A 211 15.01 1.49 -10.83
CA GLU A 211 16.48 1.59 -10.97
C GLU A 211 17.15 2.47 -9.90
N ASP A 212 16.39 3.37 -9.26
CA ASP A 212 16.92 4.26 -8.21
C ASP A 212 17.14 3.50 -6.87
N HIS A 213 16.80 2.21 -6.82
CA HIS A 213 16.79 1.39 -5.62
C HIS A 213 17.73 0.18 -5.71
N PRO A 214 18.28 -0.29 -4.58
CA PRO A 214 19.18 -1.44 -4.56
C PRO A 214 18.46 -2.71 -5.05
N SER A 215 19.21 -3.64 -5.65
CA SER A 215 18.68 -4.88 -6.24
C SER A 215 17.78 -5.68 -5.30
N TRP A 216 18.18 -5.82 -4.03
CA TRP A 216 17.37 -6.53 -3.03
C TRP A 216 16.00 -5.87 -2.80
N TRP A 217 15.90 -4.54 -2.91
CA TRP A 217 14.63 -3.84 -2.74
C TRP A 217 13.74 -4.05 -3.95
N ARG A 218 14.31 -4.03 -5.16
CA ARG A 218 13.60 -4.29 -6.41
C ARG A 218 12.97 -5.68 -6.42
N ASP A 219 13.75 -6.69 -6.02
CA ASP A 219 13.27 -8.08 -5.91
C ASP A 219 12.15 -8.20 -4.87
N GLY A 220 12.32 -7.57 -3.69
CA GLY A 220 11.29 -7.57 -2.65
C GLY A 220 10.00 -6.85 -3.10
N ALA A 221 10.12 -5.69 -3.74
CA ALA A 221 8.99 -4.93 -4.25
C ALA A 221 8.21 -5.71 -5.32
N ASN A 222 8.92 -6.33 -6.27
CA ASN A 222 8.30 -7.17 -7.29
C ASN A 222 7.61 -8.39 -6.66
N ALA A 223 8.27 -9.08 -5.73
CA ALA A 223 7.68 -10.23 -5.04
C ALA A 223 6.36 -9.89 -4.33
N LEU A 224 6.34 -8.76 -3.60
CA LEU A 224 5.16 -8.31 -2.86
C LEU A 224 4.00 -7.90 -3.78
N ILE A 225 4.32 -7.18 -4.87
CA ILE A 225 3.32 -6.77 -5.87
C ILE A 225 2.76 -8.00 -6.59
N GLU A 226 3.61 -8.95 -6.98
CA GLU A 226 3.18 -10.18 -7.63
C GLU A 226 2.34 -11.07 -6.69
N PHE A 227 2.70 -11.14 -5.42
CA PHE A 227 1.90 -11.86 -4.42
C PHE A 227 0.50 -11.25 -4.25
N CYS A 228 0.42 -9.93 -4.11
CA CYS A 228 -0.87 -9.23 -4.03
C CYS A 228 -1.67 -9.34 -5.33
N THR A 229 -1.02 -9.24 -6.50
CA THR A 229 -1.68 -9.48 -7.79
C THR A 229 -2.21 -10.91 -7.90
N GLY A 230 -1.45 -11.90 -7.40
CA GLY A 230 -1.88 -13.30 -7.35
C GLY A 230 -3.12 -13.50 -6.48
N TYR A 231 -3.21 -12.80 -5.35
CA TYR A 231 -4.43 -12.75 -4.53
C TYR A 231 -5.61 -12.17 -5.30
N MET A 232 -5.42 -11.04 -6.00
CA MET A 232 -6.50 -10.43 -6.78
C MET A 232 -7.01 -11.38 -7.89
N ILE A 233 -6.11 -12.13 -8.53
CA ILE A 233 -6.47 -13.13 -9.55
C ILE A 233 -7.22 -14.31 -8.91
N TYR A 234 -6.71 -14.83 -7.79
CA TYR A 234 -7.33 -15.92 -7.05
C TYR A 234 -8.79 -15.60 -6.68
N ASP A 235 -9.03 -14.44 -6.07
CA ASP A 235 -10.37 -14.03 -5.63
C ASP A 235 -11.31 -13.83 -6.81
N ALA A 236 -10.83 -13.15 -7.87
CA ALA A 236 -11.63 -12.93 -9.07
C ALA A 236 -11.99 -14.25 -9.78
N VAL A 237 -11.05 -15.19 -9.90
CA VAL A 237 -11.28 -16.48 -10.53
C VAL A 237 -12.27 -17.32 -9.74
N LEU A 238 -12.17 -17.38 -8.41
CA LEU A 238 -13.12 -18.14 -7.61
C LEU A 238 -14.51 -17.54 -7.67
N LEU A 239 -14.63 -16.21 -7.59
CA LEU A 239 -15.93 -15.54 -7.60
C LEU A 239 -16.62 -15.66 -8.96
N VAL A 240 -15.92 -15.33 -10.05
CA VAL A 240 -16.46 -15.43 -11.41
C VAL A 240 -16.68 -16.89 -11.80
N GLY A 241 -15.72 -17.76 -11.51
CA GLY A 241 -15.79 -19.19 -11.82
C GLY A 241 -16.97 -19.87 -11.13
N LYS A 242 -17.24 -19.53 -9.86
CA LYS A 242 -18.39 -20.06 -9.13
C LYS A 242 -19.72 -19.61 -9.71
N ALA A 243 -19.88 -18.31 -10.00
CA ALA A 243 -21.08 -17.80 -10.64
C ALA A 243 -21.31 -18.45 -12.01
N TRP A 244 -20.25 -18.57 -12.81
CA TRP A 244 -20.29 -19.21 -14.12
C TRP A 244 -20.71 -20.69 -14.04
N MET A 245 -20.10 -21.47 -13.14
CA MET A 245 -20.41 -22.90 -12.97
C MET A 245 -21.84 -23.14 -12.50
N LYS A 246 -22.44 -22.18 -11.78
CA LYS A 246 -23.84 -22.23 -11.35
C LYS A 246 -24.83 -21.67 -12.36
N GLY A 247 -24.36 -21.03 -13.44
CA GLY A 247 -25.22 -20.31 -14.38
C GLY A 247 -25.89 -19.08 -13.76
N GLU A 248 -25.31 -18.53 -12.70
CA GLU A 248 -25.84 -17.37 -11.96
C GLU A 248 -25.21 -16.07 -12.46
N SER A 249 -25.98 -14.98 -12.44
CA SER A 249 -25.43 -13.64 -12.65
C SER A 249 -24.63 -13.19 -11.43
N ILE A 250 -23.51 -12.49 -11.66
CA ILE A 250 -22.71 -11.90 -10.59
C ILE A 250 -23.54 -10.83 -9.85
N PRO A 251 -23.73 -10.94 -8.52
CA PRO A 251 -24.43 -9.93 -7.72
C PRO A 251 -23.82 -8.52 -7.89
N ALA A 252 -24.63 -7.47 -7.82
CA ALA A 252 -24.17 -6.10 -8.00
C ALA A 252 -23.07 -5.69 -6.99
N GLY A 253 -23.13 -6.19 -5.75
CA GLY A 253 -22.10 -5.97 -4.74
C GLY A 253 -20.74 -6.56 -5.15
N ASP A 254 -20.77 -7.73 -5.80
CA ASP A 254 -19.57 -8.42 -6.27
C ASP A 254 -18.97 -7.76 -7.51
N ILE A 255 -19.76 -7.04 -8.31
CA ILE A 255 -19.24 -6.26 -9.45
C ILE A 255 -18.30 -5.15 -8.97
N MET A 256 -18.66 -4.45 -7.89
CA MET A 256 -17.78 -3.42 -7.32
C MET A 256 -16.50 -4.04 -6.76
N TYR A 257 -16.60 -5.22 -6.16
CA TYR A 257 -15.46 -6.00 -5.68
C TYR A 257 -14.51 -6.41 -6.82
N ILE A 258 -15.04 -6.94 -7.93
CA ILE A 258 -14.27 -7.26 -9.14
C ILE A 258 -13.64 -5.99 -9.73
N GLY A 259 -14.39 -4.89 -9.78
CA GLY A 259 -13.88 -3.60 -10.25
C GLY A 259 -12.68 -3.12 -9.43
N HIS A 260 -12.73 -3.27 -8.11
CA HIS A 260 -11.59 -3.01 -7.22
C HIS A 260 -10.39 -3.91 -7.53
N HIS A 261 -10.61 -5.21 -7.73
CA HIS A 261 -9.56 -6.19 -8.04
C HIS A 261 -8.89 -5.89 -9.39
N PHE A 262 -9.69 -5.55 -10.40
CA PHE A 262 -9.21 -5.13 -11.71
C PHE A 262 -8.38 -3.85 -11.62
N ALA A 263 -8.90 -2.80 -10.98
CA ALA A 263 -8.21 -1.52 -10.84
C ALA A 263 -6.85 -1.66 -10.12
N THR A 264 -6.83 -2.45 -9.04
CA THR A 264 -5.62 -2.70 -8.24
C THR A 264 -4.60 -3.51 -9.04
N SER A 265 -5.04 -4.58 -9.72
CA SER A 265 -4.18 -5.40 -10.57
C SER A 265 -3.62 -4.61 -11.76
N TYR A 266 -4.44 -3.78 -12.40
CA TYR A 266 -4.03 -2.93 -13.51
C TYR A 266 -2.93 -1.95 -13.08
N MET A 267 -3.09 -1.28 -11.93
CA MET A 267 -2.07 -0.39 -11.39
C MET A 267 -0.78 -1.16 -11.06
N MET A 268 -0.88 -2.30 -10.39
CA MET A 268 0.25 -3.14 -9.99
C MET A 268 1.05 -3.68 -11.19
N MET A 269 0.36 -4.15 -12.23
CA MET A 269 0.99 -4.56 -13.48
C MET A 269 1.61 -3.35 -14.20
N GLY A 270 0.90 -2.22 -14.21
CA GLY A 270 1.37 -0.98 -14.84
C GLY A 270 2.69 -0.48 -14.24
N VAL A 271 2.80 -0.41 -12.90
CA VAL A 271 4.06 0.04 -12.26
C VAL A 271 5.23 -0.87 -12.59
N ARG A 272 4.99 -2.19 -12.69
CA ARG A 272 6.02 -3.19 -13.05
C ARG A 272 6.48 -3.03 -14.49
N ILE A 273 5.55 -2.91 -15.44
CA ILE A 273 5.87 -2.71 -16.87
C ILE A 273 6.67 -1.42 -17.05
N MET A 274 6.28 -0.35 -16.36
CA MET A 274 6.93 0.95 -16.47
C MET A 274 8.25 1.06 -15.71
N GLY A 275 8.48 0.21 -14.72
CA GLY A 275 9.62 0.36 -13.83
C GLY A 275 9.55 1.63 -12.96
N ALA A 276 8.37 2.17 -12.69
CA ALA A 276 8.17 3.39 -11.89
C ALA A 276 6.83 3.37 -11.15
N GLY A 277 6.71 4.07 -10.02
CA GLY A 277 5.46 4.11 -9.24
C GLY A 277 5.34 3.04 -8.15
N HIS A 278 6.37 2.22 -7.95
CA HIS A 278 6.36 1.09 -7.01
C HIS A 278 6.11 1.52 -5.56
N LEU A 279 6.69 2.63 -5.12
CA LEU A 279 6.48 3.16 -3.77
C LEU A 279 5.03 3.61 -3.56
N SER A 280 4.41 4.23 -4.55
CA SER A 280 2.99 4.60 -4.46
C SER A 280 2.07 3.39 -4.46
N ALA A 281 2.32 2.40 -5.33
CA ALA A 281 1.55 1.16 -5.32
C ALA A 281 1.66 0.47 -3.95
N MET A 282 2.88 0.30 -3.43
CA MET A 282 3.09 -0.31 -2.11
C MET A 282 2.46 0.49 -0.97
N TYR A 283 2.41 1.82 -1.06
CA TYR A 283 1.72 2.63 -0.05
C TYR A 283 0.21 2.40 -0.08
N LEU A 284 -0.40 2.40 -1.26
CA LEU A 284 -1.83 2.13 -1.43
C LEU A 284 -2.17 0.70 -0.98
N MET A 285 -1.34 -0.28 -1.36
CA MET A 285 -1.45 -1.66 -0.86
C MET A 285 -1.33 -1.70 0.66
N PHE A 286 -0.33 -1.05 1.25
CA PHE A 286 -0.13 -1.07 2.70
C PHE A 286 -1.33 -0.48 3.45
N THR A 287 -1.82 0.68 3.01
CA THR A 287 -2.99 1.32 3.63
C THR A 287 -4.27 0.50 3.45
N GLY A 288 -4.44 -0.16 2.31
CA GLY A 288 -5.57 -1.05 2.07
C GLY A 288 -5.50 -2.34 2.89
N GLU A 289 -4.32 -2.94 2.97
CA GLU A 289 -4.11 -4.26 3.59
C GLU A 289 -3.94 -4.21 5.10
N MET A 290 -3.61 -3.04 5.66
CA MET A 290 -3.40 -2.90 7.11
C MET A 290 -4.67 -3.21 7.90
N THR A 291 -5.84 -3.01 7.29
CA THR A 291 -7.14 -3.26 7.90
C THR A 291 -7.67 -4.67 7.62
N SER A 292 -7.18 -5.33 6.57
CA SER A 292 -7.70 -6.61 6.08
C SER A 292 -7.69 -7.72 7.15
N PRO A 293 -6.65 -7.91 7.98
CA PRO A 293 -6.69 -8.97 8.99
C PRO A 293 -7.81 -8.79 10.02
N LEU A 294 -8.04 -7.56 10.49
CA LEU A 294 -9.10 -7.26 11.47
C LEU A 294 -10.48 -7.34 10.81
N MET A 295 -10.62 -6.80 9.59
CA MET A 295 -11.86 -6.88 8.80
C MET A 295 -12.28 -8.33 8.57
N ASN A 296 -11.36 -9.18 8.11
CA ASN A 296 -11.63 -10.59 7.87
C ASN A 296 -11.90 -11.35 9.18
N SER A 297 -11.19 -11.02 10.27
CA SER A 297 -11.49 -11.61 11.59
C SER A 297 -12.89 -11.22 12.07
N HIS A 298 -13.28 -9.96 11.88
CA HIS A 298 -14.62 -9.47 12.18
C HIS A 298 -15.69 -10.24 11.39
N PHE A 299 -15.51 -10.44 10.08
CA PHE A 299 -16.41 -11.25 9.26
C PHE A 299 -16.51 -12.69 9.73
N VAL A 300 -15.38 -13.37 9.98
CA VAL A 300 -15.37 -14.76 10.47
C VAL A 300 -16.08 -14.86 11.83
N LEU A 301 -15.85 -13.92 12.74
CA LEU A 301 -16.51 -13.89 14.04
C LEU A 301 -18.03 -13.64 13.91
N ARG A 302 -18.47 -12.75 13.00
CA ARG A 302 -19.89 -12.55 12.67
C ARG A 302 -20.56 -13.81 12.11
N LEU A 303 -19.83 -14.60 11.34
CA LEU A 303 -20.32 -15.91 10.88
C LEU A 303 -20.34 -16.93 12.01
N ALA A 304 -19.30 -16.96 12.86
CA ALA A 304 -19.18 -17.90 13.96
C ALA A 304 -20.29 -17.73 15.01
N VAL A 305 -20.71 -16.49 15.34
CA VAL A 305 -21.82 -16.25 16.28
C VAL A 305 -23.16 -16.80 15.79
N ARG A 306 -23.32 -17.07 14.50
CA ARG A 306 -24.52 -17.69 13.92
C ARG A 306 -24.55 -19.20 14.05
N LEU A 307 -23.38 -19.82 14.24
CA LEU A 307 -23.28 -21.26 14.32
C LEU A 307 -23.50 -21.70 15.77
N LYS A 308 -24.47 -22.59 16.00
CA LYS A 308 -24.73 -23.18 17.33
C LYS A 308 -23.47 -23.79 17.96
N CYS A 309 -22.60 -24.35 17.13
CA CYS A 309 -21.34 -24.91 17.60
C CYS A 309 -20.35 -23.85 18.08
N CYS A 310 -20.39 -22.61 17.57
CA CYS A 310 -19.39 -21.58 17.80
C CYS A 310 -19.88 -20.34 18.59
N SER A 311 -21.18 -20.20 18.82
CA SER A 311 -21.75 -19.03 19.51
C SER A 311 -21.59 -19.08 21.03
N GLY A 312 -20.35 -18.98 21.51
CA GLY A 312 -20.02 -18.92 22.93
C GLY A 312 -19.66 -17.50 23.41
N PRO A 313 -19.69 -17.21 24.73
CA PRO A 313 -19.41 -15.88 25.27
C PRO A 313 -18.08 -15.28 24.81
N LEU A 314 -17.04 -16.12 24.68
CA LEU A 314 -15.72 -15.70 24.22
C LEU A 314 -15.74 -15.18 22.77
N VAL A 315 -16.56 -15.76 21.89
CA VAL A 315 -16.65 -15.32 20.48
C VAL A 315 -17.34 -13.97 20.39
N HIS A 316 -18.39 -13.75 21.18
CA HIS A 316 -19.07 -12.46 21.31
C HIS A 316 -18.13 -11.36 21.83
N GLU A 317 -17.37 -11.67 22.88
CA GLU A 317 -16.38 -10.74 23.43
C GLU A 317 -15.28 -10.42 22.39
N CYS A 318 -14.75 -11.45 21.73
CA CYS A 318 -13.76 -11.27 20.66
C CYS A 318 -14.32 -10.43 19.51
N LEU A 319 -15.57 -10.63 19.12
CA LEU A 319 -16.22 -9.87 18.06
C LEU A 319 -16.28 -8.37 18.40
N ALA A 320 -16.67 -8.01 19.61
CA ALA A 320 -16.73 -6.62 20.05
C ALA A 320 -15.36 -5.92 19.99
N TYR A 321 -14.31 -6.58 20.50
CA TYR A 321 -12.96 -6.02 20.44
C TYR A 321 -12.41 -5.91 19.03
N VAL A 322 -12.60 -6.94 18.21
CA VAL A 322 -12.11 -6.96 16.82
C VAL A 322 -12.85 -5.94 15.97
N GLU A 323 -14.17 -5.81 16.14
CA GLU A 323 -14.99 -4.81 15.46
C GLU A 323 -14.50 -3.40 15.77
N TYR A 324 -14.38 -3.04 17.05
CA TYR A 324 -13.94 -1.71 17.45
C TYR A 324 -12.51 -1.41 16.97
N ALA A 325 -11.59 -2.37 17.07
CA ALA A 325 -10.22 -2.22 16.58
C ALA A 325 -10.16 -2.08 15.05
N TYR A 326 -10.95 -2.88 14.33
CA TYR A 326 -11.12 -2.77 12.87
C TYR A 326 -11.60 -1.36 12.52
N ALA A 327 -12.68 -0.88 13.14
CA ALA A 327 -13.30 0.39 12.84
C ALA A 327 -12.33 1.57 13.01
N ILE A 328 -11.58 1.62 14.13
CA ILE A 328 -10.54 2.65 14.35
C ILE A 328 -9.52 2.61 13.22
N LEU A 329 -8.96 1.43 12.94
CA LEU A 329 -7.89 1.29 11.98
C LEU A 329 -8.36 1.60 10.57
N TYR A 330 -9.58 1.18 10.23
CA TYR A 330 -10.21 1.42 8.93
C TYR A 330 -10.45 2.90 8.69
N CYS A 331 -11.02 3.62 9.65
CA CYS A 331 -11.19 5.07 9.56
C CYS A 331 -9.86 5.79 9.37
N VAL A 332 -8.82 5.45 10.15
CA VAL A 332 -7.48 6.06 9.99
C VAL A 332 -6.91 5.79 8.60
N CYS A 333 -6.95 4.53 8.13
CA CYS A 333 -6.43 4.17 6.82
C CYS A 333 -7.21 4.82 5.67
N ARG A 334 -8.54 4.81 5.71
CA ARG A 334 -9.39 5.14 4.56
C ARG A 334 -9.85 6.60 4.52
N ILE A 335 -10.00 7.25 5.68
CA ILE A 335 -10.41 8.67 5.75
C ILE A 335 -9.19 9.59 5.76
N VAL A 336 -8.08 9.15 6.38
CA VAL A 336 -6.90 10.02 6.56
C VAL A 336 -5.76 9.61 5.63
N LEU A 337 -5.20 8.41 5.81
CA LEU A 337 -3.96 8.03 5.12
C LEU A 337 -4.15 7.82 3.61
N GLY A 338 -5.24 7.18 3.21
CA GLY A 338 -5.60 6.92 1.82
C GLY A 338 -5.72 8.20 1.01
N PRO A 339 -6.62 9.14 1.39
CA PRO A 339 -6.81 10.40 0.69
C PRO A 339 -5.53 11.26 0.65
N VAL A 340 -4.76 11.32 1.74
CA VAL A 340 -3.47 12.04 1.74
C VAL A 340 -2.48 11.41 0.76
N GLY A 341 -2.39 10.08 0.73
CA GLY A 341 -1.53 9.36 -0.21
C GLY A 341 -1.96 9.54 -1.67
N ALA A 342 -3.26 9.45 -1.94
CA ALA A 342 -3.83 9.66 -3.27
C ALA A 342 -3.62 11.11 -3.75
N ALA A 343 -3.80 12.10 -2.87
CA ALA A 343 -3.53 13.50 -3.20
C ALA A 343 -2.05 13.74 -3.51
N HIS A 344 -1.13 13.19 -2.70
CA HIS A 344 0.30 13.30 -2.96
C HIS A 344 0.71 12.60 -4.26
N LEU A 345 0.18 11.40 -4.52
CA LEU A 345 0.38 10.68 -5.78
C LEU A 345 -0.13 11.51 -6.98
N THR A 346 -1.34 12.06 -6.87
CA THR A 346 -1.95 12.92 -7.90
C THR A 346 -1.07 14.13 -8.18
N TYR A 347 -0.63 14.82 -7.12
CA TYR A 347 0.26 15.97 -7.22
C TYR A 347 1.57 15.60 -7.92
N ASP A 348 2.23 14.54 -7.46
CA ASP A 348 3.52 14.12 -7.99
C ASP A 348 3.44 13.75 -9.47
N LEU A 349 2.49 12.87 -9.84
CA LEU A 349 2.39 12.36 -11.21
C LEU A 349 1.85 13.38 -12.21
N LEU A 350 0.86 14.19 -11.85
CA LEU A 350 0.21 15.09 -12.81
C LEU A 350 0.86 16.47 -12.83
N PHE A 351 1.35 16.98 -11.71
CA PHE A 351 1.75 18.39 -11.60
C PHE A 351 3.26 18.60 -11.56
N THR A 352 4.05 17.61 -11.14
CA THR A 352 5.52 17.76 -11.12
C THR A 352 6.18 17.35 -12.44
N LYS A 353 7.25 18.06 -12.84
CA LYS A 353 8.05 17.70 -14.01
C LYS A 353 8.74 16.33 -13.83
N LYS A 354 9.17 16.02 -12.60
CA LYS A 354 9.87 14.76 -12.29
C LYS A 354 8.93 13.57 -12.36
N GLY A 355 7.72 13.70 -11.81
CA GLY A 355 6.68 12.67 -11.91
C GLY A 355 6.34 12.34 -13.35
N ARG A 356 6.03 13.36 -14.16
CA ARG A 356 5.70 13.19 -15.59
C ARG A 356 6.84 12.64 -16.44
N ARG A 357 8.09 12.78 -16.01
CA ARG A 357 9.26 12.19 -16.68
C ARG A 357 9.35 10.69 -16.41
N ASN A 358 8.99 10.25 -15.21
CA ASN A 358 9.08 8.85 -14.80
C ASN A 358 7.82 8.05 -15.12
N VAL A 359 6.66 8.70 -15.07
CA VAL A 359 5.36 8.11 -15.38
C VAL A 359 4.68 8.94 -16.45
N ASN A 360 4.38 8.33 -17.59
CA ASN A 360 3.70 9.01 -18.69
C ASN A 360 2.35 9.57 -18.21
N VAL A 361 2.04 10.81 -18.62
CA VAL A 361 0.80 11.51 -18.22
C VAL A 361 -0.46 10.74 -18.58
N ILE A 362 -0.48 10.01 -19.69
CA ILE A 362 -1.64 9.19 -20.10
C ILE A 362 -1.87 8.08 -19.07
N VAL A 363 -0.81 7.40 -18.63
CA VAL A 363 -0.91 6.37 -17.60
C VAL A 363 -1.30 6.96 -16.25
N ALA A 364 -0.77 8.13 -15.90
CA ALA A 364 -1.18 8.82 -14.69
C ALA A 364 -2.67 9.20 -14.74
N LEU A 365 -3.17 9.67 -15.88
CA LEU A 365 -4.58 10.00 -16.10
C LEU A 365 -5.50 8.77 -16.06
N THR A 366 -5.00 7.56 -16.36
CA THR A 366 -5.78 6.33 -16.14
C THR A 366 -5.73 5.88 -14.68
N TRP A 367 -4.57 5.94 -14.03
CA TRP A 367 -4.39 5.53 -12.63
C TRP A 367 -5.17 6.40 -11.64
N MET A 368 -5.18 7.72 -11.80
CA MET A 368 -5.79 8.60 -10.78
C MET A 368 -7.30 8.37 -10.60
N PRO A 369 -8.12 8.27 -11.65
CA PRO A 369 -9.53 7.90 -11.50
C PRO A 369 -9.74 6.56 -10.79
N MET A 370 -8.89 5.56 -11.04
CA MET A 370 -8.98 4.26 -10.35
C MET A 370 -8.62 4.38 -8.87
N VAL A 371 -7.53 5.09 -8.53
CA VAL A 371 -7.11 5.29 -7.13
C VAL A 371 -8.18 6.03 -6.34
N TRP A 372 -8.71 7.12 -6.88
CA TRP A 372 -9.79 7.87 -6.25
C TRP A 372 -11.10 7.08 -6.23
N GLY A 373 -11.40 6.35 -7.31
CA GLY A 373 -12.59 5.49 -7.41
C GLY A 373 -12.61 4.41 -6.34
N VAL A 374 -11.47 3.78 -6.04
CA VAL A 374 -11.36 2.80 -4.93
C VAL A 374 -11.59 3.46 -3.57
N LEU A 375 -11.08 4.67 -3.34
CA LEU A 375 -11.31 5.39 -2.09
C LEU A 375 -12.78 5.80 -1.92
N VAL A 376 -13.40 6.35 -2.96
CA VAL A 376 -14.82 6.72 -2.96
C VAL A 376 -15.71 5.49 -2.84
N GLY A 377 -15.37 4.41 -3.56
CA GLY A 377 -16.06 3.13 -3.48
C GLY A 377 -15.98 2.48 -2.10
N SER A 378 -15.03 2.89 -1.25
CA SER A 378 -14.93 2.43 0.15
C SER A 378 -15.99 3.06 1.06
N ARG A 379 -16.83 3.99 0.58
CA ARG A 379 -17.81 4.74 1.39
C ARG A 379 -18.74 3.86 2.25
N PRO A 380 -19.36 2.78 1.73
CA PRO A 380 -20.26 1.96 2.56
C PRO A 380 -19.56 1.38 3.80
N TRP A 381 -18.32 0.92 3.64
CA TRP A 381 -17.50 0.41 4.75
C TRP A 381 -17.02 1.50 5.70
N ILE A 382 -16.81 2.73 5.20
CA ILE A 382 -16.51 3.88 6.06
C ILE A 382 -17.72 4.22 6.94
N GLU A 383 -18.92 4.22 6.36
CA GLU A 383 -20.17 4.47 7.10
C GLU A 383 -20.38 3.39 8.16
N GLU A 384 -20.23 2.11 7.81
CA GLU A 384 -20.29 0.98 8.76
C GLU A 384 -19.23 1.11 9.88
N ALA A 385 -17.98 1.43 9.55
CA ALA A 385 -16.93 1.62 10.55
C ALA A 385 -17.21 2.80 11.49
N VAL A 386 -17.74 3.92 10.97
CA VAL A 386 -18.11 5.08 11.81
C VAL A 386 -19.26 4.73 12.74
N GLU A 387 -20.23 3.94 12.28
CA GLU A 387 -21.32 3.43 13.11
C GLU A 387 -20.79 2.55 14.26
N MET A 388 -19.90 1.59 13.96
CA MET A 388 -19.23 0.74 14.95
C MET A 388 -18.48 1.56 16.01
N LEU A 389 -17.86 2.69 15.63
CA LEU A 389 -17.22 3.61 16.59
C LEU A 389 -18.23 4.36 17.45
N GLY A 390 -19.38 4.73 16.88
CA GLY A 390 -20.47 5.39 17.59
C GLY A 390 -21.14 4.49 18.63
N ASP A 391 -21.26 3.19 18.33
CA ASP A 391 -21.77 2.19 19.26
C ASP A 391 -20.82 1.96 20.46
N GLY A 392 -19.51 2.00 20.19
CA GLY A 392 -18.46 1.80 21.19
C GLY A 392 -18.29 0.35 21.65
N LEU A 393 -17.31 0.12 22.53
CA LEU A 393 -16.94 -1.24 23.01
C LEU A 393 -18.02 -1.95 23.85
N ALA A 394 -19.00 -1.20 24.38
CA ALA A 394 -19.98 -1.72 25.32
C ALA A 394 -21.21 -2.33 24.64
N VAL A 395 -21.39 -2.12 23.33
CA VAL A 395 -22.55 -2.59 22.58
C VAL A 395 -22.14 -3.75 21.70
N VAL A 396 -22.45 -4.98 22.12
CA VAL A 396 -22.40 -6.13 21.22
C VAL A 396 -23.67 -6.11 20.37
N LYS A 397 -23.62 -5.51 19.18
CA LYS A 397 -24.78 -5.48 18.26
C LYS A 397 -25.27 -6.88 17.90
N TYR A 398 -24.36 -7.84 17.76
CA TYR A 398 -24.65 -9.18 17.25
C TYR A 398 -25.01 -10.16 18.36
N GLY A 399 -26.12 -9.92 19.04
CA GLY A 399 -26.76 -10.93 19.89
C GLY A 399 -27.50 -12.00 19.06
N PRO A 400 -28.04 -13.05 19.69
CA PRO A 400 -28.88 -14.07 19.03
C PRO A 400 -30.10 -13.48 18.29
N GLU A 401 -30.53 -12.28 18.69
CA GLU A 401 -31.70 -11.57 18.18
C GLU A 401 -31.39 -10.68 16.96
N TYR A 402 -30.11 -10.53 16.57
CA TYR A 402 -29.70 -9.56 15.54
C TYR A 402 -29.98 -10.08 14.13
N ASP A 403 -30.92 -9.45 13.42
CA ASP A 403 -31.25 -9.77 12.03
C ASP A 403 -30.11 -9.37 11.08
N LEU A 404 -29.54 -10.36 10.41
CA LEU A 404 -28.43 -10.18 9.47
C LEU A 404 -28.89 -10.12 8.01
N GLY A 405 -30.21 -10.02 7.78
CA GLY A 405 -30.84 -9.97 6.48
C GLY A 405 -31.22 -11.35 5.94
N GLU A 406 -32.03 -11.34 4.89
CA GLU A 406 -32.71 -12.54 4.36
C GLU A 406 -31.76 -13.64 3.88
N ALA A 407 -30.53 -13.29 3.48
CA ALA A 407 -29.54 -14.25 2.99
C ALA A 407 -29.01 -15.22 4.07
N TYR A 408 -29.36 -15.02 5.34
CA TYR A 408 -28.83 -15.77 6.48
C TYR A 408 -29.88 -16.12 7.54
N ARG A 409 -31.15 -16.29 7.16
CA ARG A 409 -32.23 -16.60 8.11
C ARG A 409 -31.93 -17.90 8.89
N HIS A 410 -32.23 -17.85 10.19
CA HIS A 410 -31.92 -18.91 11.16
C HIS A 410 -32.58 -20.27 10.86
N ASP A 411 -33.63 -20.30 10.05
CA ASP A 411 -34.40 -21.51 9.77
C ASP A 411 -33.62 -22.51 8.89
N GLU A 412 -32.55 -22.06 8.24
CA GLU A 412 -31.66 -22.85 7.38
C GLU A 412 -30.30 -23.19 8.04
N LEU A 413 -30.07 -22.77 9.30
CA LEU A 413 -28.79 -22.90 10.05
C LEU A 413 -28.91 -23.71 11.36
#